data_AF-A0A0D1ZDB5-F1
#
_entry.id   AF-A0A0D1ZDB5-F1
#
_cell.length_a   1.000
_cell.length_b   1.000
_cell.length_c   1.000
_cell.angle_alpha   90.00
_cell.angle_beta   90.00
_cell.angle_gamma   90.00
#
_symmetry.space_group_name_H-M   'P 1'
#
loop_
_entity.id
_entity.type
_entity.pdbx_description
1 polymer ?
#
loop_
_entity_poly.entity_id
_entity_poly.type
_entity_poly.pdbx_seq_one_letter_code
_entity_poly.pdbx_strand_id
1 'polypeptide(L)'
;MDDTLYDALTPVLSIPTLPAALSALVSRPPSGRREDEDKQRERLSSHADAFRRSLSRDRPRYEDEEEREKLGGLRQCAWTRLDNIDAGEEENQRLELRVGKKRKRKVGGRGDGGGDGEHPQLKGLAVSLIYEKDTFQFVIYTRSLGSDLPKRKRIAAMTYQRTTESREESAILLSKSSTAALKAFTAYLRDTFAVAGVYPFEPSSSLMQSTLEKYLGTIRASLPDAGDTSSEAILQNFSNIIGKIELTFSFSHPVAKGLKSLHVAVPATSFLTWYMPTEASRGGHRGCRKTFLGSLAGWIRTKSGLGLPILYEKDGQDNHKKGDDDSDSDSDNNDDDLSNTADPRRGKAAPASVMMKISKISTEAYTISATSGVKFKSRAVHAAEVAGAGADSDRDGEENDNCVRRANRDLLLAFIDYARCEANGRDAPSTT
;
A
#
# COMPACT_ATOMS: atom_id res chain seq x y z
N MET A 1 11.38 -2.10 -4.78
CA MET A 1 10.33 -3.11 -5.01
C MET A 1 10.91 -4.13 -5.95
N ASP A 2 10.64 -5.42 -5.75
CA ASP A 2 11.17 -6.47 -6.62
C ASP A 2 10.56 -6.37 -8.03
N ASP A 3 11.41 -6.36 -9.06
CA ASP A 3 11.01 -6.18 -10.46
C ASP A 3 10.15 -7.35 -10.96
N THR A 4 10.28 -8.51 -10.32
CA THR A 4 9.53 -9.72 -10.66
C THR A 4 8.03 -9.63 -10.32
N LEU A 5 7.63 -8.65 -9.49
CA LEU A 5 6.24 -8.38 -9.13
C LEU A 5 5.50 -7.54 -10.17
N TYR A 6 6.21 -6.99 -11.15
CA TYR A 6 5.59 -6.25 -12.23
C TYR A 6 4.99 -7.18 -13.28
N ASP A 7 3.94 -6.68 -13.92
CA ASP A 7 3.18 -7.28 -15.02
C ASP A 7 2.44 -8.58 -14.73
N ALA A 8 2.56 -9.13 -13.51
CA ALA A 8 1.75 -10.23 -13.00
C ALA A 8 0.58 -9.69 -12.16
N LEU A 9 -0.61 -10.27 -12.36
CA LEU A 9 -1.70 -10.10 -11.39
C LEU A 9 -1.42 -11.02 -10.21
N THR A 10 -1.27 -10.43 -9.03
CA THR A 10 -0.81 -11.10 -7.83
C THR A 10 -1.88 -11.02 -6.75
N PRO A 11 -2.48 -12.16 -6.37
CA PRO A 11 -3.28 -12.25 -5.16
C PRO A 11 -2.56 -11.66 -3.96
N VAL A 12 -3.28 -10.86 -3.19
CA VAL A 12 -2.79 -10.30 -1.93
C VAL A 12 -3.44 -11.08 -0.80
N LEU A 13 -2.62 -11.53 0.14
CA LEU A 13 -3.04 -12.19 1.35
C LEU A 13 -2.61 -11.36 2.55
N SER A 14 -3.38 -11.38 3.62
CA SER A 14 -3.07 -10.72 4.89
C SER A 14 -2.54 -11.72 5.90
N ILE A 15 -1.51 -11.30 6.64
CA ILE A 15 -0.96 -11.98 7.81
C ILE A 15 -1.17 -11.01 8.97
N PRO A 16 -2.25 -11.17 9.77
CA PRO A 16 -2.61 -10.26 10.85
C PRO A 16 -1.48 -10.01 11.85
N THR A 17 -0.85 -11.09 12.29
CA THR A 17 0.22 -11.09 13.28
C THR A 17 1.39 -11.90 12.74
N LEU A 18 2.53 -11.24 12.57
CA LEU A 18 3.78 -11.81 12.09
C LEU A 18 4.55 -12.37 13.29
N PRO A 19 4.77 -13.69 13.35
CA PRO A 19 5.51 -14.29 14.45
C PRO A 19 6.95 -13.77 14.52
N ALA A 20 7.49 -13.61 15.72
CA ALA A 20 8.83 -13.05 15.94
C ALA A 20 9.94 -13.78 15.17
N ALA A 21 9.84 -15.10 15.03
CA ALA A 21 10.78 -15.91 14.25
C ALA A 21 10.77 -15.55 12.76
N LEU A 22 9.59 -15.26 12.19
CA LEU A 22 9.45 -14.83 10.80
C LEU A 22 9.84 -13.36 10.63
N SER A 23 9.47 -12.48 11.57
CA SER A 23 9.92 -11.08 11.59
C SER A 23 11.45 -10.97 11.63
N ALA A 24 12.14 -11.85 12.36
CA ALA A 24 13.60 -11.92 12.40
C ALA A 24 14.24 -12.33 11.06
N LEU A 25 13.52 -13.06 10.19
CA LEU A 25 14.00 -13.37 8.84
C LEU A 25 13.85 -12.19 7.88
N VAL A 26 12.77 -11.43 8.04
CA VAL A 26 12.45 -10.26 7.22
C VAL A 26 13.30 -9.04 7.61
N SER A 27 13.69 -8.94 8.89
CA SER A 27 14.47 -7.80 9.41
C SER A 27 15.97 -7.92 9.15
N ARG A 28 16.63 -6.78 8.96
CA ARG A 28 18.10 -6.69 8.92
C ARG A 28 18.66 -6.95 10.33
N PRO A 29 19.71 -7.78 10.50
CA PRO A 29 20.39 -7.91 11.78
C PRO A 29 20.96 -6.54 12.19
N PRO A 30 21.02 -6.24 13.51
CA PRO A 30 21.60 -4.99 13.98
C PRO A 30 23.03 -4.85 13.45
N SER A 31 23.30 -3.75 12.75
CA SER A 31 24.55 -3.52 12.04
C SER A 31 25.75 -3.60 12.98
N GLY A 32 26.72 -4.45 12.64
CA GLY A 32 27.98 -4.50 13.39
C GLY A 32 28.98 -5.56 12.96
N ARG A 33 28.55 -6.72 12.43
CA ARG A 33 29.48 -7.80 12.08
C ARG A 33 29.04 -8.55 10.81
N ARG A 34 30.00 -8.73 9.89
CA ARG A 34 29.86 -9.58 8.69
C ARG A 34 29.40 -11.01 9.03
N GLU A 35 29.83 -11.51 10.19
CA GLU A 35 29.41 -12.82 10.73
C GLU A 35 27.89 -12.94 10.91
N ASP A 36 27.17 -11.85 11.16
CA ASP A 36 25.72 -11.89 11.36
C ASP A 36 24.96 -11.97 10.02
N GLU A 37 25.52 -11.43 8.94
CA GLU A 37 24.97 -11.55 7.59
C GLU A 37 25.17 -12.97 7.04
N ASP A 38 26.35 -13.57 7.25
CA ASP A 38 26.63 -14.94 6.84
C ASP A 38 25.71 -15.94 7.57
N LYS A 39 25.56 -15.80 8.90
CA LYS A 39 24.60 -16.59 9.69
C LYS A 39 23.16 -16.41 9.21
N GLN A 40 22.78 -15.19 8.83
CA GLN A 40 21.45 -14.94 8.30
C GLN A 40 21.25 -15.63 6.94
N ARG A 41 22.25 -15.59 6.07
CA ARG A 41 22.22 -16.28 4.77
C ARG A 41 22.11 -17.79 4.96
N GLU A 42 22.83 -18.36 5.91
CA GLU A 42 22.72 -19.78 6.28
C GLU A 42 21.31 -20.13 6.78
N ARG A 43 20.70 -19.27 7.62
CA ARG A 43 19.31 -19.45 8.08
C ARG A 43 18.32 -19.44 6.92
N LEU A 44 18.44 -18.47 6.01
CA LEU A 44 17.59 -18.39 4.82
C LEU A 44 17.77 -19.63 3.92
N SER A 45 19.00 -20.09 3.71
CA SER A 45 19.29 -21.32 2.97
C SER A 45 18.70 -22.56 3.65
N SER A 46 18.80 -22.64 4.99
CA SER A 46 18.21 -23.73 5.77
C SER A 46 16.69 -23.79 5.61
N HIS A 47 16.02 -22.63 5.66
CA HIS A 47 14.58 -22.55 5.41
C HIS A 47 14.21 -22.84 3.95
N ALA A 48 15.04 -22.45 2.97
CA ALA A 48 14.83 -22.81 1.58
C ALA A 48 14.86 -24.33 1.37
N ASP A 49 15.83 -25.02 1.97
CA ASP A 49 15.93 -26.48 1.91
C ASP A 49 14.80 -27.17 2.67
N ALA A 50 14.43 -26.67 3.85
CA ALA A 50 13.32 -27.20 4.63
C ALA A 50 12.00 -27.06 3.87
N PHE A 51 11.74 -25.89 3.29
CA PHE A 51 10.54 -25.64 2.50
C PHE A 51 10.52 -26.54 1.25
N ARG A 52 11.64 -26.65 0.53
CA ARG A 52 11.77 -27.55 -0.63
C ARG A 52 11.40 -29.00 -0.27
N ARG A 53 11.83 -29.50 0.88
CA ARG A 53 11.48 -30.85 1.36
C ARG A 53 10.00 -30.98 1.75
N SER A 54 9.38 -29.90 2.22
CA SER A 54 7.96 -29.93 2.61
C SER A 54 6.98 -29.91 1.44
N LEU A 55 7.40 -29.45 0.24
CA LEU A 55 6.51 -29.32 -0.92
C LEU A 55 5.77 -30.62 -1.29
N SER A 56 6.41 -31.77 -1.08
CA SER A 56 5.86 -33.09 -1.44
C SER A 56 5.17 -33.83 -0.29
N ARG A 57 5.14 -33.26 0.92
CA ARG A 57 4.81 -34.03 2.14
C ARG A 57 3.33 -34.44 2.24
N ASP A 58 2.43 -33.63 1.67
CA ASP A 58 0.97 -33.83 1.75
C ASP A 58 0.26 -33.58 0.41
N ARG A 59 1.00 -33.70 -0.70
CA ARG A 59 0.47 -33.40 -2.02
C ARG A 59 -0.08 -34.64 -2.70
N PRO A 60 -1.29 -34.60 -3.29
CA PRO A 60 -1.77 -35.68 -4.13
C PRO A 60 -0.82 -35.92 -5.31
N ARG A 61 -0.52 -37.19 -5.62
CA ARG A 61 0.43 -37.57 -6.68
C ARG A 61 0.11 -36.94 -8.04
N TYR A 62 -1.17 -36.82 -8.37
CA TYR A 62 -1.59 -36.24 -9.66
C TYR A 62 -1.19 -34.75 -9.77
N GLU A 63 -1.17 -33.99 -8.68
CA GLU A 63 -0.77 -32.57 -8.72
C GLU A 63 0.74 -32.43 -8.92
N ASP A 64 1.54 -33.33 -8.34
CA ASP A 64 2.99 -33.35 -8.55
C ASP A 64 3.35 -33.77 -9.97
N GLU A 65 2.64 -34.75 -10.53
CA GLU A 65 2.83 -35.18 -11.92
C GLU A 65 2.45 -34.07 -12.90
N GLU A 66 1.28 -33.46 -12.72
CA GLU A 66 0.81 -32.33 -13.54
C GLU A 66 1.76 -31.13 -13.45
N GLU A 67 2.23 -30.78 -12.24
CA GLU A 67 3.19 -29.70 -12.06
C GLU A 67 4.53 -30.02 -12.73
N ARG A 68 5.03 -31.24 -12.59
CA ARG A 68 6.28 -31.67 -13.24
C ARG A 68 6.15 -31.67 -14.77
N GLU A 69 5.02 -32.06 -15.33
CA GLU A 69 4.77 -31.98 -16.77
C GLU A 69 4.73 -30.54 -17.26
N LYS A 70 4.02 -29.66 -16.54
CA LYS A 70 3.83 -28.26 -16.92
C LYS A 70 5.07 -27.40 -16.71
N LEU A 71 5.76 -27.56 -15.58
CA LEU A 71 6.85 -26.68 -15.13
C LEU A 71 8.25 -27.31 -15.23
N GLY A 72 8.32 -28.64 -15.39
CA GLY A 72 9.57 -29.39 -15.28
C GLY A 72 9.94 -29.70 -13.82
N GLY A 73 11.14 -30.24 -13.61
CA GLY A 73 11.67 -30.47 -12.26
C GLY A 73 12.01 -29.18 -11.50
N LEU A 74 11.74 -29.15 -10.19
CA LEU A 74 12.18 -28.05 -9.32
C LEU A 74 13.72 -28.06 -9.21
N ARG A 75 14.36 -27.03 -9.75
CA ARG A 75 15.82 -26.88 -9.73
C ARG A 75 16.31 -26.31 -8.41
N GLN A 76 15.69 -25.23 -7.97
CA GLN A 76 16.15 -24.46 -6.82
C GLN A 76 14.99 -23.88 -6.00
N CYS A 77 15.16 -23.84 -4.68
CA CYS A 77 14.39 -22.99 -3.79
C CYS A 77 15.35 -21.95 -3.19
N ALA A 78 14.96 -20.67 -3.19
CA ALA A 78 15.77 -19.58 -2.65
C ALA A 78 14.92 -18.67 -1.76
N TRP A 79 15.48 -18.24 -0.64
CA TRP A 79 14.89 -17.25 0.26
C TRP A 79 15.82 -16.04 0.28
N THR A 80 15.30 -14.89 -0.11
CA THR A 80 16.06 -13.65 -0.29
C THR A 80 15.39 -12.53 0.46
N ARG A 81 16.13 -11.83 1.31
CA ARG A 81 15.62 -10.63 1.98
C ARG A 81 15.56 -9.49 0.96
N LEU A 82 14.47 -8.74 0.99
CA LEU A 82 14.31 -7.50 0.25
C LEU A 82 14.68 -6.37 1.21
N ASP A 83 15.98 -6.07 1.27
CA ASP A 83 16.50 -4.98 2.09
C ASP A 83 16.10 -3.63 1.52
N ASN A 84 15.76 -2.72 2.44
CA ASN A 84 15.58 -1.28 2.25
C ASN A 84 15.34 -0.87 0.79
N ILE A 85 14.08 -0.93 0.34
CA ILE A 85 13.70 -0.36 -0.96
C ILE A 85 14.04 1.16 -1.05
N ASP A 86 14.40 1.82 0.07
CA ASP A 86 14.90 3.21 0.08
C ASP A 86 16.43 3.35 0.05
N ALA A 87 17.19 2.32 0.45
CA ALA A 87 18.64 2.44 0.47
C ALA A 87 19.14 1.98 -0.90
N GLY A 88 19.44 2.95 -1.76
CA GLY A 88 20.03 2.70 -3.07
C GLY A 88 21.15 1.66 -3.01
N GLU A 89 21.31 0.93 -4.11
CA GLU A 89 22.26 -0.17 -4.34
C GLU A 89 23.76 0.24 -4.25
N GLU A 90 24.13 1.20 -3.40
CA GLU A 90 25.50 1.64 -3.21
C GLU A 90 26.33 0.71 -2.32
N GLU A 91 25.73 -0.18 -1.53
CA GLU A 91 26.50 -1.02 -0.61
C GLU A 91 27.32 -2.10 -1.35
N ASN A 92 26.89 -2.53 -2.55
CA ASN A 92 27.65 -3.46 -3.39
C ASN A 92 28.73 -2.77 -4.26
N GLN A 93 28.61 -1.48 -4.57
CA GLN A 93 29.62 -0.77 -5.38
C GLN A 93 30.72 -0.10 -4.53
N ARG A 94 30.52 0.09 -3.22
CA ARG A 94 31.55 0.67 -2.33
C ARG A 94 32.68 -0.27 -1.95
N LEU A 95 32.54 -1.58 -2.19
CA LEU A 95 33.56 -2.57 -1.83
C LEU A 95 34.70 -2.71 -2.85
N GLU A 96 34.57 -2.20 -4.08
CA GLU A 96 35.60 -2.40 -5.12
C GLU A 96 36.51 -1.19 -5.44
N LEU A 97 36.23 0.02 -4.95
CA LEU A 97 37.01 1.21 -5.30
C LEU A 97 37.37 2.11 -4.11
N ARG A 98 38.13 1.58 -3.14
CA ARG A 98 38.89 2.45 -2.20
C ARG A 98 40.31 1.95 -1.96
N VAL A 99 41.12 1.93 -3.03
CA VAL A 99 42.57 2.08 -2.88
C VAL A 99 42.91 3.58 -2.86
N GLY A 100 43.21 4.07 -1.66
CA GLY A 100 44.14 5.18 -1.41
C GLY A 100 43.82 6.57 -1.98
N LYS A 101 43.05 7.39 -1.26
CA LYS A 101 43.22 8.86 -1.27
C LYS A 101 42.99 9.44 0.13
N LYS A 102 44.09 9.86 0.78
CA LYS A 102 44.07 10.63 2.04
C LYS A 102 43.37 11.98 1.81
N ARG A 103 42.19 12.17 2.39
CA ARG A 103 41.51 13.49 2.44
C ARG A 103 41.92 14.25 3.72
N LYS A 104 42.28 15.51 3.50
CA LYS A 104 42.69 16.54 4.47
C LYS A 104 41.50 16.92 5.35
N ARG A 105 41.67 16.86 6.68
CA ARG A 105 40.67 17.30 7.67
C ARG A 105 40.35 18.79 7.46
N LYS A 106 39.08 19.11 7.21
CA LYS A 106 38.54 20.47 7.38
C LYS A 106 37.67 20.49 8.62
N VAL A 107 38.12 21.29 9.58
CA VAL A 107 37.49 21.64 10.85
C VAL A 107 36.35 22.63 10.61
N GLY A 108 35.26 22.47 11.35
CA GLY A 108 34.36 23.55 11.73
C GLY A 108 33.10 23.71 10.86
N GLY A 109 31.97 23.23 11.39
CA GLY A 109 30.64 23.55 10.90
C GLY A 109 29.58 22.93 11.80
N ARG A 110 29.14 23.66 12.83
CA ARG A 110 27.90 23.39 13.55
C ARG A 110 26.75 23.62 12.56
N GLY A 111 26.38 22.58 11.84
CA GLY A 111 25.18 22.52 11.01
C GLY A 111 24.10 21.76 11.76
N ASP A 112 23.00 22.45 11.99
CA ASP A 112 21.73 21.98 12.52
C ASP A 112 21.35 20.59 11.97
N GLY A 113 21.22 19.62 12.87
CA GLY A 113 20.87 18.25 12.51
C GLY A 113 19.41 18.20 12.12
N GLY A 114 19.14 18.41 10.83
CA GLY A 114 17.87 18.08 10.20
C GLY A 114 17.52 16.65 10.60
N GLY A 115 16.45 16.50 11.37
CA GLY A 115 15.92 15.20 11.70
C GLY A 115 15.43 14.58 10.40
N ASP A 116 16.15 13.57 9.92
CA ASP A 116 15.58 12.58 9.02
C ASP A 116 14.28 12.12 9.67
N GLY A 117 13.16 12.61 9.14
CA GLY A 117 11.87 12.07 9.46
C GLY A 117 11.94 10.60 9.05
N GLU A 118 11.99 9.70 10.03
CA GLU A 118 12.02 8.26 9.79
C GLU A 118 10.72 7.87 9.06
N HIS A 119 10.75 7.94 7.74
CA HIS A 119 9.65 7.50 6.91
C HIS A 119 9.47 5.99 7.10
N PRO A 120 8.22 5.50 7.18
CA PRO A 120 7.96 4.09 7.37
C PRO A 120 8.57 3.28 6.24
N GLN A 121 9.55 2.44 6.60
CA GLN A 121 10.31 1.66 5.64
C GLN A 121 9.61 0.32 5.38
N LEU A 122 9.34 0.01 4.12
CA LEU A 122 8.86 -1.28 3.66
C LEU A 122 10.02 -2.28 3.69
N LYS A 123 9.85 -3.38 4.42
CA LYS A 123 10.77 -4.53 4.46
C LYS A 123 10.12 -5.71 3.79
N GLY A 124 10.90 -6.60 3.19
CA GLY A 124 10.33 -7.79 2.59
C GLY A 124 11.21 -9.04 2.62
N LEU A 125 10.59 -10.16 2.33
CA LEU A 125 11.21 -11.47 2.16
C LEU A 125 10.60 -12.12 0.92
N ALA A 126 11.44 -12.37 -0.08
CA ALA A 126 11.07 -13.10 -1.29
C ALA A 126 11.47 -14.58 -1.16
N VAL A 127 10.58 -15.46 -1.57
CA VAL A 127 10.78 -16.90 -1.67
C VAL A 127 10.51 -17.32 -3.11
N SER A 128 11.50 -17.90 -3.76
CA SER A 128 11.44 -18.30 -5.17
C SER A 128 11.58 -19.81 -5.31
N LEU A 129 10.69 -20.42 -6.07
CA LEU A 129 10.77 -21.81 -6.52
C LEU A 129 11.04 -21.79 -8.02
N ILE A 130 12.28 -22.11 -8.40
CA ILE A 130 12.77 -22.05 -9.77
C ILE A 130 12.62 -23.44 -10.38
N TYR A 131 11.65 -23.59 -11.27
CA TYR A 131 11.46 -24.78 -12.10
C TYR A 131 12.19 -24.60 -13.43
N GLU A 132 12.13 -25.61 -14.30
CA GLU A 132 12.82 -25.56 -15.59
C GLU A 132 12.15 -24.61 -16.58
N LYS A 133 10.82 -24.51 -16.51
CA LYS A 133 10.00 -23.74 -17.45
C LYS A 133 9.44 -22.44 -16.86
N ASP A 134 9.35 -22.33 -15.54
CA ASP A 134 8.77 -21.15 -14.87
C ASP A 134 9.33 -20.97 -13.45
N THR A 135 9.05 -19.82 -12.83
CA THR A 135 9.39 -19.52 -11.44
C THR A 135 8.15 -19.12 -10.66
N PHE A 136 7.87 -19.85 -9.58
CA PHE A 136 6.90 -19.40 -8.59
C PHE A 136 7.57 -18.51 -7.57
N GLN A 137 6.84 -17.50 -7.11
CA GLN A 137 7.34 -16.51 -6.17
C GLN A 137 6.31 -16.16 -5.10
N PHE A 138 6.79 -16.05 -3.87
CA PHE A 138 6.06 -15.56 -2.71
C PHE A 138 6.82 -14.38 -2.13
N VAL A 139 6.15 -13.26 -1.88
CA VAL A 139 6.80 -12.09 -1.29
C VAL A 139 6.01 -11.63 -0.07
N ILE A 140 6.63 -11.70 1.09
CA ILE A 140 6.08 -11.19 2.34
C ILE A 140 6.60 -9.76 2.53
N TYR A 141 5.70 -8.80 2.67
CA TYR A 141 6.04 -7.42 3.01
C TYR A 141 5.52 -7.06 4.40
N THR A 142 6.36 -6.39 5.18
CA THR A 142 6.03 -5.84 6.50
C THR A 142 6.53 -4.41 6.61
N ARG A 143 6.00 -3.69 7.60
CA ARG A 143 6.41 -2.32 7.92
C ARG A 143 7.51 -2.36 8.96
N SER A 144 8.63 -1.68 8.69
CA SER A 144 9.58 -1.32 9.74
C SER A 144 8.97 -0.22 10.59
N LEU A 145 8.81 -0.48 11.88
CA LEU A 145 8.62 0.58 12.85
C LEU A 145 9.97 1.31 12.93
N GLY A 146 9.97 2.59 12.55
CA GLY A 146 11.07 3.50 12.89
C GLY A 146 11.31 3.45 14.40
N SER A 147 12.55 3.66 14.81
CA SER A 147 12.91 3.80 16.21
C SER A 147 12.38 5.16 16.69
N ASP A 148 11.06 5.30 16.85
CA ASP A 148 10.34 6.49 17.32
C ASP A 148 10.70 6.90 18.77
N LEU A 149 11.74 6.32 19.37
CA LEU A 149 12.26 6.75 20.66
C LEU A 149 13.29 7.87 20.46
N PRO A 150 12.97 9.12 20.85
CA PRO A 150 13.91 10.23 20.75
C PRO A 150 15.19 9.90 21.54
N LYS A 151 16.35 10.09 20.90
CA LYS A 151 17.70 9.78 21.40
C LYS A 151 17.98 10.26 22.84
N ARG A 152 17.23 11.24 23.35
CA ARG A 152 17.37 11.80 24.71
C ARG A 152 16.80 10.92 25.83
N LYS A 153 15.96 9.91 25.54
CA LYS A 153 15.43 8.96 26.54
C LYS A 153 16.13 7.59 26.55
N ARG A 154 17.17 7.39 25.73
CA ARG A 154 17.87 6.10 25.58
C ARG A 154 18.58 5.62 26.87
N ILE A 155 18.96 6.54 27.76
CA ILE A 155 19.72 6.18 28.97
C ILE A 155 18.80 5.73 30.12
N ALA A 156 17.54 6.16 30.16
CA ALA A 156 16.60 5.76 31.21
C ALA A 156 15.79 4.49 30.86
N ALA A 157 15.59 4.21 29.57
CA ALA A 157 14.81 3.04 29.13
C ALA A 157 15.60 1.71 29.16
N MET A 158 16.94 1.75 29.19
CA MET A 158 17.75 0.53 29.21
C MET A 158 17.70 -0.23 30.54
N THR A 159 17.21 0.38 31.63
CA THR A 159 17.18 -0.27 32.95
C THR A 159 15.83 -0.93 33.28
N TYR A 160 14.74 -0.64 32.54
CA TYR A 160 13.39 -1.10 32.91
C TYR A 160 12.58 -1.80 31.81
N GLN A 161 13.05 -1.93 30.57
CA GLN A 161 12.34 -2.71 29.55
C GLN A 161 13.02 -4.06 29.28
N ARG A 162 12.85 -4.97 30.24
CA ARG A 162 13.05 -6.41 30.05
C ARG A 162 11.69 -7.13 30.13
N THR A 163 10.73 -6.64 29.37
CA THR A 163 9.51 -7.36 28.98
C THR A 163 9.25 -7.01 27.53
N THR A 164 9.53 -7.97 26.66
CA THR A 164 9.28 -7.96 25.23
C THR A 164 7.76 -7.95 24.98
N GLU A 165 7.12 -6.79 25.09
CA GLU A 165 5.88 -6.56 24.35
C GLU A 165 6.30 -6.37 22.89
N SER A 166 6.52 -7.51 22.22
CA SER A 166 6.64 -7.60 20.77
C SER A 166 5.35 -7.03 20.19
N ARG A 167 5.35 -5.75 19.85
CA ARG A 167 4.24 -5.12 19.15
C ARG A 167 3.96 -5.96 17.91
N GLU A 168 2.76 -6.51 17.82
CA GLU A 168 2.39 -7.41 16.74
C GLU A 168 2.53 -6.70 15.40
N GLU A 169 3.49 -7.16 14.58
CA GLU A 169 3.71 -6.64 13.23
C GLU A 169 2.71 -7.32 12.30
N SER A 170 1.97 -6.57 11.49
CA SER A 170 1.16 -7.16 10.41
C SER A 170 1.96 -7.20 9.12
N ALA A 171 1.65 -8.17 8.26
CA ALA A 171 2.30 -8.32 6.96
C ALA A 171 1.27 -8.64 5.87
N ILE A 172 1.69 -8.47 4.63
CA ILE A 172 0.97 -8.96 3.45
C ILE A 172 1.84 -9.97 2.70
N LEU A 173 1.20 -10.94 2.07
CA LEU A 173 1.83 -11.94 1.21
C LEU A 173 1.31 -11.79 -0.22
N LEU A 174 2.21 -11.54 -1.15
CA LEU A 174 1.99 -11.54 -2.59
C LEU A 174 2.41 -12.90 -3.17
N SER A 175 1.53 -13.57 -3.92
CA SER A 175 1.78 -14.91 -4.44
C SER A 175 1.65 -15.00 -5.95
N LYS A 176 2.75 -15.27 -6.65
CA LYS A 176 2.77 -15.63 -8.08
C LYS A 176 3.08 -17.13 -8.17
N SER A 177 2.06 -17.96 -7.97
CA SER A 177 2.22 -19.42 -7.90
C SER A 177 0.93 -20.15 -8.27
N SER A 178 1.00 -21.48 -8.38
CA SER A 178 -0.20 -22.33 -8.37
C SER A 178 -0.89 -22.31 -7.00
N THR A 179 -2.18 -22.68 -6.96
CA THR A 179 -2.94 -22.84 -5.71
C THR A 179 -2.33 -23.89 -4.79
N ALA A 180 -1.80 -24.98 -5.36
CA ALA A 180 -1.15 -26.04 -4.62
C ALA A 180 0.16 -25.56 -3.96
N ALA A 181 1.00 -24.83 -4.71
CA ALA A 181 2.24 -24.26 -4.17
C ALA A 181 1.96 -23.21 -3.06
N LEU A 182 0.91 -22.39 -3.23
CA LEU A 182 0.47 -21.46 -2.19
C LEU A 182 -0.03 -22.19 -0.93
N LYS A 183 -0.80 -23.28 -1.09
CA LYS A 183 -1.24 -24.11 0.03
C LYS A 183 -0.06 -24.73 0.77
N ALA A 184 0.93 -25.24 0.05
CA ALA A 184 2.15 -25.79 0.64
C ALA A 184 2.97 -24.71 1.38
N PHE A 185 3.10 -23.52 0.79
CA PHE A 185 3.82 -22.41 1.42
C PHE A 185 3.13 -21.94 2.71
N THR A 186 1.80 -21.73 2.66
CA THR A 186 1.03 -21.31 3.84
C THR A 186 1.03 -22.39 4.94
N ALA A 187 0.97 -23.68 4.59
CA ALA A 187 1.14 -24.77 5.55
C ALA A 187 2.54 -24.75 6.19
N TYR A 188 3.59 -24.59 5.39
CA TYR A 188 4.96 -24.47 5.90
C TYR A 188 5.11 -23.29 6.86
N LEU A 189 4.51 -22.13 6.53
CA LEU A 189 4.54 -20.96 7.40
C LEU A 189 3.85 -21.21 8.74
N ARG A 190 2.68 -21.84 8.71
CA ARG A 190 1.94 -22.23 9.92
C ARG A 190 2.75 -23.19 10.78
N ASP A 191 3.30 -24.25 10.18
CA ASP A 191 3.93 -25.34 10.92
C ASP A 191 5.33 -24.95 11.44
N THR A 192 6.06 -24.10 10.72
CA THR A 192 7.44 -23.70 11.07
C THR A 192 7.49 -22.44 11.92
N PHE A 193 6.61 -21.47 11.67
CA PHE A 193 6.64 -20.15 12.33
C PHE A 193 5.44 -19.90 13.24
N ALA A 194 4.48 -20.83 13.34
CA ALA A 194 3.24 -20.64 14.08
C ALA A 194 2.41 -19.43 13.60
N VAL A 195 2.37 -19.20 12.29
CA VAL A 195 1.47 -18.19 11.70
C VAL A 195 0.02 -18.64 11.93
N ALA A 196 -0.74 -17.86 12.70
CA ALA A 196 -2.10 -18.20 13.12
C ALA A 196 -3.08 -18.33 11.93
N GLY A 197 -2.89 -17.52 10.89
CA GLY A 197 -3.70 -17.59 9.67
C GLY A 197 -3.19 -16.68 8.57
N VAL A 198 -3.50 -17.06 7.33
CA VAL A 198 -3.25 -16.28 6.12
C VAL A 198 -4.57 -16.15 5.38
N TYR A 199 -5.06 -14.93 5.20
CA TYR A 199 -6.41 -14.68 4.70
C TYR A 199 -6.42 -13.90 3.39
N PRO A 200 -7.38 -14.12 2.48
CA PRO A 200 -7.59 -13.23 1.34
C PRO A 200 -7.70 -11.77 1.77
N PHE A 201 -6.95 -10.89 1.12
CA PHE A 201 -7.04 -9.45 1.34
C PHE A 201 -8.13 -8.87 0.44
N GLU A 202 -9.19 -8.35 1.05
CA GLU A 202 -10.30 -7.70 0.36
C GLU A 202 -10.26 -6.19 0.67
N PRO A 203 -9.69 -5.35 -0.22
CA PRO A 203 -9.62 -3.91 0.03
C PRO A 203 -11.03 -3.30 0.06
N SER A 204 -11.31 -2.49 1.09
CA SER A 204 -12.53 -1.71 1.15
C SER A 204 -12.57 -0.63 0.06
N SER A 205 -13.78 -0.18 -0.30
CA SER A 205 -13.91 0.96 -1.22
C SER A 205 -13.23 2.22 -0.66
N SER A 206 -13.22 2.46 0.66
CA SER A 206 -12.52 3.59 1.26
C SER A 206 -11.01 3.50 1.06
N LEU A 207 -10.43 2.31 1.28
CA LEU A 207 -9.01 2.08 1.06
C LEU A 207 -8.67 2.34 -0.41
N MET A 208 -9.40 1.73 -1.35
CA MET A 208 -9.17 1.91 -2.79
C MET A 208 -9.20 3.38 -3.22
N GLN A 209 -10.17 4.16 -2.70
CA GLN A 209 -10.26 5.60 -2.97
C GLN A 209 -9.06 6.35 -2.42
N SER A 210 -8.75 6.16 -1.13
CA SER A 210 -7.63 6.83 -0.46
C SER A 210 -6.30 6.52 -1.13
N THR A 211 -6.09 5.27 -1.55
CA THR A 211 -4.87 4.85 -2.21
C THR A 211 -4.74 5.43 -3.61
N LEU A 212 -5.85 5.58 -4.36
CA LEU A 212 -5.81 6.24 -5.67
C LEU A 212 -5.45 7.73 -5.52
N GLU A 213 -6.08 8.45 -4.61
CA GLU A 213 -5.78 9.86 -4.36
C GLU A 213 -4.33 10.07 -3.90
N LYS A 214 -3.86 9.23 -2.97
CA LYS A 214 -2.46 9.27 -2.52
C LYS A 214 -1.51 8.96 -3.67
N TYR A 215 -1.81 7.95 -4.48
CA TYR A 215 -0.98 7.57 -5.62
C TYR A 215 -0.84 8.71 -6.63
N LEU A 216 -1.96 9.34 -7.03
CA LEU A 216 -1.95 10.49 -7.92
C LEU A 216 -1.15 11.66 -7.32
N GLY A 217 -1.29 11.89 -6.01
CA GLY A 217 -0.54 12.90 -5.27
C GLY A 217 0.97 12.66 -5.27
N THR A 218 1.40 11.42 -4.99
CA THR A 218 2.82 11.04 -4.97
C THR A 218 3.45 11.22 -6.34
N ILE A 219 2.77 10.81 -7.43
CA ILE A 219 3.29 11.02 -8.79
C ILE A 219 3.38 12.51 -9.11
N ARG A 220 2.33 13.30 -8.84
CA ARG A 220 2.32 14.74 -9.17
C ARG A 220 3.39 15.52 -8.42
N ALA A 221 3.56 15.23 -7.13
CA ALA A 221 4.54 15.91 -6.27
C ALA A 221 5.99 15.58 -6.64
N SER A 222 6.23 14.42 -7.26
CA SER A 222 7.56 13.98 -7.67
C SER A 222 7.95 14.45 -9.07
N LEU A 223 7.01 14.98 -9.86
CA LEU A 223 7.34 15.56 -11.15
C LEU A 223 7.88 16.99 -10.94
N PRO A 224 9.05 17.32 -11.50
CA PRO A 224 9.70 18.60 -11.26
C PRO A 224 8.82 19.76 -11.72
N ASP A 225 8.59 20.71 -10.81
CA ASP A 225 7.94 22.00 -11.07
C ASP A 225 8.98 23.06 -11.45
N ALA A 226 10.10 22.62 -12.06
CA ALA A 226 11.22 23.50 -12.37
C ALA A 226 10.72 24.62 -13.30
N GLY A 227 10.99 25.87 -12.94
CA GLY A 227 10.42 27.08 -13.55
C GLY A 227 10.64 27.27 -15.05
N ASP A 228 11.33 26.35 -15.72
CA ASP A 228 11.55 26.30 -17.17
C ASP A 228 10.87 25.12 -17.88
N THR A 229 10.31 24.16 -17.14
CA THR A 229 9.52 23.05 -17.71
C THR A 229 8.12 23.56 -18.03
N SER A 230 7.73 23.52 -19.30
CA SER A 230 6.37 23.89 -19.68
C SER A 230 5.37 23.03 -18.89
N SER A 231 4.30 23.64 -18.39
CA SER A 231 3.18 22.91 -17.74
C SER A 231 2.72 21.71 -18.59
N GLU A 232 2.81 21.85 -19.91
CA GLU A 232 2.55 20.79 -20.89
C GLU A 232 3.46 19.56 -20.76
N ALA A 233 4.76 19.72 -20.45
CA ALA A 233 5.69 18.61 -20.23
C ALA A 233 5.36 17.81 -18.96
N ILE A 234 5.00 18.50 -17.86
CA ILE A 234 4.54 17.86 -16.62
C ILE A 234 3.26 17.06 -16.88
N LEU A 235 2.31 17.67 -17.60
CA LEU A 235 1.05 17.03 -17.98
C LEU A 235 1.30 15.79 -18.86
N GLN A 236 2.21 15.88 -19.81
CA GLN A 236 2.56 14.77 -20.69
C GLN A 236 3.23 13.62 -19.93
N ASN A 237 4.16 13.92 -19.02
CA ASN A 237 4.80 12.90 -18.17
C ASN A 237 3.78 12.20 -17.27
N PHE A 238 2.89 12.98 -16.62
CA PHE A 238 1.84 12.42 -15.78
C PHE A 238 0.87 11.55 -16.60
N SER A 239 0.49 11.99 -17.80
CA SER A 239 -0.33 11.24 -18.76
C SER A 239 0.35 9.93 -19.18
N ASN A 240 1.66 9.95 -19.45
CA ASN A 240 2.42 8.76 -19.84
C ASN A 240 2.52 7.73 -18.70
N ILE A 241 2.54 8.17 -17.45
CA ILE A 241 2.63 7.30 -16.27
C ILE A 241 1.26 6.72 -15.88
N ILE A 242 0.24 7.57 -15.73
CA ILE A 242 -1.08 7.16 -15.22
C ILE A 242 -1.99 6.64 -16.34
N GLY A 243 -1.87 7.21 -17.55
CA GLY A 243 -2.71 6.87 -18.69
C GLY A 243 -4.20 7.08 -18.41
N LYS A 244 -5.03 6.11 -18.76
CA LYS A 244 -6.48 6.14 -18.44
C LYS A 244 -6.73 5.61 -17.03
N ILE A 245 -7.74 6.18 -16.35
CA ILE A 245 -8.23 5.67 -15.05
C ILE A 245 -9.57 4.98 -15.29
N GLU A 246 -9.66 3.70 -14.96
CA GLU A 246 -10.89 2.91 -15.06
C GLU A 246 -11.34 2.51 -13.65
N LEU A 247 -12.57 2.90 -13.30
CA LEU A 247 -13.23 2.53 -12.06
C LEU A 247 -14.37 1.55 -12.38
N THR A 248 -14.34 0.38 -11.75
CA THR A 248 -15.47 -0.55 -11.77
C THR A 248 -16.17 -0.50 -10.43
N PHE A 249 -17.49 -0.35 -10.49
CA PHE A 249 -18.37 -0.40 -9.35
C PHE A 249 -19.25 -1.64 -9.44
N SER A 250 -19.33 -2.41 -8.37
CA SER A 250 -20.26 -3.52 -8.23
C SER A 250 -21.51 -3.09 -7.48
N PHE A 251 -22.65 -3.71 -7.81
CA PHE A 251 -23.89 -3.52 -7.09
C PHE A 251 -24.13 -4.70 -6.14
N SER A 252 -24.43 -4.42 -4.87
CA SER A 252 -24.75 -5.46 -3.89
C SER A 252 -26.00 -6.26 -4.27
N HIS A 253 -26.95 -5.63 -4.96
CA HIS A 253 -28.13 -6.25 -5.53
C HIS A 253 -28.26 -5.81 -6.99
N PRO A 254 -28.65 -6.70 -7.93
CA PRO A 254 -28.85 -6.32 -9.32
C PRO A 254 -29.90 -5.21 -9.41
N VAL A 255 -29.49 -4.02 -9.86
CA VAL A 255 -30.39 -2.86 -9.98
C VAL A 255 -31.44 -3.09 -11.06
N ALA A 256 -31.09 -3.91 -12.06
CA ALA A 256 -31.94 -4.42 -13.10
C ALA A 256 -31.47 -5.82 -13.50
N LYS A 257 -32.31 -6.57 -14.22
CA LYS A 257 -31.92 -7.87 -14.81
C LYS A 257 -30.67 -7.66 -15.68
N GLY A 258 -29.53 -8.19 -15.23
CA GLY A 258 -28.26 -8.15 -15.97
C GLY A 258 -27.30 -7.01 -15.60
N LEU A 259 -27.71 -5.98 -14.85
CA LEU A 259 -26.81 -4.90 -14.46
C LEU A 259 -26.06 -5.26 -13.17
N LYS A 260 -24.86 -5.86 -13.32
CA LYS A 260 -24.00 -6.31 -12.22
C LYS A 260 -22.91 -5.30 -11.83
N SER A 261 -22.47 -4.49 -12.78
CA SER A 261 -21.41 -3.51 -12.58
C SER A 261 -21.59 -2.27 -13.45
N LEU A 262 -21.03 -1.16 -12.99
CA LEU A 262 -20.82 0.05 -13.77
C LEU A 262 -19.32 0.23 -14.01
N HIS A 263 -18.97 0.59 -15.24
CA HIS A 263 -17.60 0.93 -15.61
C HIS A 263 -17.52 2.40 -15.98
N VAL A 264 -16.62 3.13 -15.32
CA VAL A 264 -16.31 4.53 -15.60
C VAL A 264 -14.87 4.60 -16.08
N ALA A 265 -14.67 4.99 -17.34
CA ALA A 265 -13.36 5.18 -17.92
C ALA A 265 -13.09 6.68 -18.10
N VAL A 266 -12.03 7.17 -17.48
CA VAL A 266 -11.57 8.55 -17.56
C VAL A 266 -10.28 8.57 -18.38
N PRO A 267 -10.29 9.16 -19.59
CA PRO A 267 -9.09 9.26 -20.40
C PRO A 267 -8.08 10.23 -19.79
N ALA A 268 -6.81 10.09 -20.18
CA ALA A 268 -5.74 10.85 -19.57
C ALA A 268 -5.93 12.38 -19.69
N THR A 269 -6.41 12.79 -20.85
CA THR A 269 -6.72 14.19 -21.19
C THR A 269 -7.77 14.81 -20.29
N SER A 270 -8.73 14.03 -19.78
CA SER A 270 -9.83 14.54 -18.97
C SER A 270 -9.43 14.74 -17.50
N PHE A 271 -8.72 13.79 -16.90
CA PHE A 271 -8.38 13.92 -15.48
C PHE A 271 -7.42 15.09 -15.21
N LEU A 272 -6.55 15.45 -16.18
CA LEU A 272 -5.61 16.56 -16.02
C LEU A 272 -6.35 17.89 -15.73
N THR A 273 -7.51 18.10 -16.37
CA THR A 273 -8.37 19.27 -16.11
C THR A 273 -9.05 19.25 -14.75
N TRP A 274 -9.19 18.07 -14.14
CA TRP A 274 -9.84 17.89 -12.83
C TRP A 274 -8.84 17.84 -11.67
N TYR A 275 -7.60 17.43 -11.94
CA TYR A 275 -6.53 17.28 -10.96
C TYR A 275 -5.65 18.52 -10.84
N MET A 276 -5.63 19.39 -11.84
CA MET A 276 -5.07 20.73 -11.69
C MET A 276 -6.13 21.61 -11.02
N PRO A 277 -6.09 21.86 -9.70
CA PRO A 277 -6.80 23.00 -9.18
C PRO A 277 -6.24 24.21 -9.92
N THR A 278 -7.11 24.87 -10.68
CA THR A 278 -6.91 26.29 -11.00
C THR A 278 -6.45 26.94 -9.71
N GLU A 279 -5.31 27.62 -9.72
CA GLU A 279 -4.76 28.36 -8.59
C GLU A 279 -5.84 29.32 -8.07
N ALA A 280 -6.68 28.81 -7.17
CA ALA A 280 -7.75 29.59 -6.59
C ALA A 280 -7.09 30.40 -5.48
N SER A 281 -6.66 31.60 -5.89
CA SER A 281 -6.64 32.83 -5.09
C SER A 281 -6.16 32.65 -3.65
N ARG A 282 -4.97 33.19 -3.37
CA ARG A 282 -4.52 33.64 -2.05
C ARG A 282 -5.69 34.30 -1.29
N GLY A 283 -6.41 33.52 -0.47
CA GLY A 283 -7.71 33.97 0.02
C GLY A 283 -8.38 32.97 0.96
N GLY A 284 -7.72 32.66 2.08
CA GLY A 284 -8.36 32.60 3.39
C GLY A 284 -9.46 31.58 3.71
N HIS A 285 -9.86 30.67 2.82
CA HIS A 285 -10.79 29.60 3.18
C HIS A 285 -10.10 28.25 3.22
N ARG A 286 -10.14 27.63 4.40
CA ARG A 286 -9.75 26.24 4.71
C ARG A 286 -10.73 25.27 4.02
N GLY A 287 -10.87 25.43 2.71
CA GLY A 287 -11.83 24.74 1.86
C GLY A 287 -11.41 23.29 1.66
N CYS A 288 -12.40 22.40 1.77
CA CYS A 288 -12.31 20.99 1.46
C CYS A 288 -11.39 20.76 0.24
N ARG A 289 -10.26 20.06 0.42
CA ARG A 289 -9.40 19.68 -0.70
C ARG A 289 -10.28 18.97 -1.72
N LYS A 290 -10.38 19.51 -2.94
CA LYS A 290 -11.08 18.85 -4.04
C LYS A 290 -10.25 17.64 -4.44
N THR A 291 -10.72 16.45 -4.11
CA THR A 291 -10.12 15.18 -4.53
C THR A 291 -10.50 14.87 -5.98
N PHE A 292 -9.69 14.07 -6.68
CA PHE A 292 -10.00 13.65 -8.05
C PHE A 292 -11.36 12.95 -8.13
N LEU A 293 -11.59 11.99 -7.24
CA LEU A 293 -12.82 11.23 -7.15
C LEU A 293 -14.01 12.10 -6.75
N GLY A 294 -13.80 13.10 -5.88
CA GLY A 294 -14.84 14.06 -5.51
C GLY A 294 -15.29 14.89 -6.71
N SER A 295 -14.34 15.37 -7.53
CA SER A 295 -14.61 16.09 -8.78
C SER A 295 -15.31 15.20 -9.82
N LEU A 296 -14.83 13.96 -10.00
CA LEU A 296 -15.42 12.97 -10.90
C LEU A 296 -16.87 12.65 -10.50
N ALA A 297 -17.13 12.40 -9.21
CA ALA A 297 -18.46 12.12 -8.71
C ALA A 297 -19.40 13.31 -8.92
N GLY A 298 -18.94 14.54 -8.64
CA GLY A 298 -19.72 15.75 -8.90
C GLY A 298 -20.05 15.93 -10.38
N TRP A 299 -19.08 15.70 -11.26
CA TRP A 299 -19.27 15.80 -12.70
C TRP A 299 -20.27 14.75 -13.23
N ILE A 300 -20.11 13.48 -12.84
CA ILE A 300 -21.04 12.40 -13.22
C ILE A 300 -22.44 12.71 -12.72
N ARG A 301 -22.59 13.10 -11.44
CA ARG A 301 -23.89 13.47 -10.87
C ARG A 301 -24.55 14.61 -11.64
N THR A 302 -23.79 15.63 -12.04
CA THR A 302 -24.30 16.77 -12.81
C THR A 302 -24.73 16.35 -14.22
N LYS A 303 -23.99 15.43 -14.87
CA LYS A 303 -24.25 15.05 -16.27
C LYS A 303 -25.26 13.92 -16.44
N SER A 304 -25.34 12.98 -15.51
CA SER A 304 -26.20 11.79 -15.62
C SER A 304 -27.21 11.64 -14.48
N GLY A 305 -27.13 12.47 -13.44
CA GLY A 305 -27.90 12.29 -12.20
C GLY A 305 -27.40 11.15 -11.31
N LEU A 306 -26.38 10.40 -11.74
CA LEU A 306 -25.87 9.24 -11.00
C LEU A 306 -24.97 9.67 -9.83
N GLY A 307 -25.33 9.25 -8.62
CA GLY A 307 -24.46 9.37 -7.44
C GLY A 307 -23.46 8.22 -7.38
N LEU A 308 -22.17 8.52 -7.45
CA LEU A 308 -21.12 7.55 -7.18
C LEU A 308 -20.86 7.41 -5.68
N PRO A 309 -20.51 6.21 -5.18
CA PRO A 309 -20.21 5.96 -3.76
C PRO A 309 -18.79 6.46 -3.40
N ILE A 310 -18.52 7.74 -3.63
CA ILE A 310 -17.28 8.38 -3.23
C ILE A 310 -17.45 8.90 -1.81
N LEU A 311 -16.56 8.49 -0.92
CA LEU A 311 -16.54 8.92 0.47
C LEU A 311 -15.82 10.27 0.52
N TYR A 312 -16.51 11.31 0.98
CA TYR A 312 -15.87 12.59 1.24
C TYR A 312 -15.22 12.52 2.63
N GLU A 313 -13.98 13.01 2.77
CA GLU A 313 -13.24 13.03 4.06
C GLU A 313 -14.04 13.66 5.22
N LYS A 314 -15.06 14.46 4.91
CA LYS A 314 -15.90 15.17 5.88
C LYS A 314 -17.01 14.31 6.50
N ASP A 315 -17.37 13.17 5.91
CA ASP A 315 -18.48 12.34 6.39
C ASP A 315 -18.09 11.42 7.56
N GLY A 316 -16.81 11.42 7.98
CA GLY A 316 -16.26 10.52 8.99
C GLY A 316 -15.96 11.14 10.37
N GLN A 317 -16.20 12.44 10.58
CA GLN A 317 -15.76 13.14 11.79
C GLN A 317 -16.85 13.86 12.61
N ASP A 318 -18.09 13.91 12.13
CA ASP A 318 -19.18 14.70 12.76
C ASP A 318 -20.24 13.88 13.54
N ASN A 319 -19.98 12.61 13.89
CA ASN A 319 -20.95 11.78 14.63
C ASN A 319 -20.61 11.47 16.09
N HIS A 320 -19.67 12.19 16.72
CA HIS A 320 -19.49 12.14 18.17
C HIS A 320 -19.09 13.51 18.74
N LYS A 321 -20.08 14.41 18.86
CA LYS A 321 -20.15 15.47 19.88
C LYS A 321 -21.57 16.06 19.92
N LYS A 322 -22.53 15.24 20.35
CA LYS A 322 -23.68 15.72 21.12
C LYS A 322 -23.30 15.51 22.57
N GLY A 323 -22.96 16.60 23.25
CA GLY A 323 -22.57 16.62 24.65
C GLY A 323 -22.59 18.07 25.07
N ASP A 324 -23.79 18.49 25.48
CA ASP A 324 -24.11 19.42 26.55
C ASP A 324 -23.05 20.50 26.84
N ASP A 325 -23.36 21.74 26.48
CA ASP A 325 -23.00 22.86 27.35
C ASP A 325 -24.10 23.92 27.28
N ASP A 326 -24.67 24.14 28.46
CA ASP A 326 -25.67 25.14 28.78
C ASP A 326 -25.12 26.53 28.46
N SER A 327 -25.86 27.31 27.68
CA SER A 327 -25.79 28.77 27.79
C SER A 327 -27.18 29.34 27.63
N ASP A 328 -27.70 29.73 28.79
CA ASP A 328 -28.86 30.56 28.99
C ASP A 328 -28.87 31.74 28.01
N SER A 329 -29.92 31.84 27.22
CA SER A 329 -30.34 33.09 26.63
C SER A 329 -31.86 33.12 26.63
N ASP A 330 -32.40 33.55 27.77
CA ASP A 330 -33.72 34.15 27.87
C ASP A 330 -33.86 35.26 26.82
N SER A 331 -34.94 35.22 26.02
CA SER A 331 -35.77 36.39 25.69
C SER A 331 -36.81 36.03 24.62
N ASP A 332 -37.98 35.61 25.10
CA ASP A 332 -39.32 36.13 24.78
C ASP A 332 -39.80 36.37 23.34
N ASN A 333 -40.98 35.75 23.11
CA ASN A 333 -42.17 36.24 22.38
C ASN A 333 -42.18 36.19 20.84
N ASN A 334 -42.98 35.29 20.24
CA ASN A 334 -44.44 35.43 20.17
C ASN A 334 -45.11 34.22 19.50
N ASP A 335 -46.30 33.94 20.00
CA ASP A 335 -47.32 33.02 19.46
C ASP A 335 -47.73 33.36 18.02
N ASP A 336 -47.90 32.33 17.20
CA ASP A 336 -49.03 32.23 16.26
C ASP A 336 -49.23 30.76 15.81
N ASP A 337 -50.10 30.12 16.58
CA ASP A 337 -51.16 29.16 16.28
C ASP A 337 -51.30 28.49 14.88
N LEU A 338 -51.54 27.17 14.95
CA LEU A 338 -52.32 26.28 14.06
C LEU A 338 -51.79 25.92 12.65
N SER A 339 -51.34 24.67 12.50
CA SER A 339 -52.27 23.60 12.07
C SER A 339 -51.60 22.22 12.00
N ASN A 340 -52.25 21.29 12.70
CA ASN A 340 -52.06 19.86 12.63
C ASN A 340 -52.13 19.33 11.18
N THR A 341 -51.05 18.72 10.72
CA THR A 341 -51.13 17.58 9.80
C THR A 341 -50.23 16.47 10.33
N ALA A 342 -50.84 15.59 11.12
CA ALA A 342 -50.27 14.31 11.48
C ALA A 342 -50.07 13.49 10.20
N ASP A 343 -48.82 13.32 9.77
CA ASP A 343 -48.45 12.35 8.72
C ASP A 343 -47.92 11.07 9.41
N PRO A 344 -48.70 9.97 9.47
CA PRO A 344 -48.24 8.72 10.04
C PRO A 344 -47.47 7.96 8.95
N ARG A 345 -46.21 8.35 8.71
CA ARG A 345 -45.29 7.58 7.85
C ARG A 345 -43.93 7.35 8.51
N ARG A 346 -43.96 6.97 9.79
CA ARG A 346 -42.84 6.29 10.45
C ARG A 346 -43.06 4.78 10.28
N GLY A 347 -42.15 4.11 9.55
CA GLY A 347 -42.11 2.65 9.53
C GLY A 347 -41.99 1.95 8.16
N LYS A 348 -41.67 2.64 7.07
CA LYS A 348 -41.10 1.94 5.91
C LYS A 348 -39.61 1.81 6.12
N ALA A 349 -39.17 0.61 6.47
CA ALA A 349 -37.80 0.16 6.26
C ALA A 349 -37.34 0.71 4.91
N ALA A 350 -36.26 1.52 4.91
CA ALA A 350 -35.68 2.01 3.69
C ALA A 350 -35.51 0.80 2.75
N PRO A 351 -36.03 0.85 1.50
CA PRO A 351 -35.87 -0.25 0.57
C PRO A 351 -34.38 -0.53 0.49
N ALA A 352 -33.99 -1.80 0.68
CA ALA A 352 -32.60 -2.28 0.72
C ALA A 352 -31.75 -1.46 -0.27
N SER A 353 -31.06 -0.44 0.24
CA SER A 353 -30.47 0.55 -0.64
C SER A 353 -29.43 -0.20 -1.46
N VAL A 354 -29.55 -0.16 -2.79
CA VAL A 354 -28.53 -0.71 -3.67
C VAL A 354 -27.20 -0.07 -3.27
N MET A 355 -26.34 -0.84 -2.61
CA MET A 355 -25.04 -0.33 -2.19
C MET A 355 -24.09 -0.56 -3.36
N MET A 356 -23.73 0.54 -4.00
CA MET A 356 -22.67 0.57 -5.00
C MET A 356 -21.33 0.61 -4.28
N LYS A 357 -20.38 -0.23 -4.68
CA LYS A 357 -19.03 -0.28 -4.10
C LYS A 357 -18.00 -0.25 -5.20
N ILE A 358 -16.87 0.41 -4.98
CA ILE A 358 -15.73 0.30 -5.90
C ILE A 358 -15.15 -1.10 -5.73
N SER A 359 -15.08 -1.85 -6.82
CA SER A 359 -14.60 -3.23 -6.85
C SER A 359 -13.28 -3.38 -7.62
N LYS A 360 -12.95 -2.42 -8.50
CA LYS A 360 -11.68 -2.43 -9.23
C LYS A 360 -11.27 -1.00 -9.61
N ILE A 361 -9.98 -0.71 -9.47
CA ILE A 361 -9.31 0.47 -10.01
C ILE A 361 -8.22 -0.02 -10.96
N SER A 362 -8.17 0.53 -12.17
CA SER A 362 -7.16 0.18 -13.18
C SER A 362 -6.59 1.45 -13.81
N THR A 363 -5.27 1.54 -13.85
CA THR A 363 -4.49 2.60 -14.48
C THR A 363 -3.40 1.99 -15.35
N GLU A 364 -2.60 2.81 -16.04
CA GLU A 364 -1.39 2.32 -16.71
C GLU A 364 -0.21 2.05 -15.78
N ALA A 365 -0.30 2.45 -14.50
CA ALA A 365 0.71 2.13 -13.51
C ALA A 365 0.38 0.90 -12.66
N TYR A 366 -0.90 0.67 -12.36
CA TYR A 366 -1.32 -0.45 -11.56
C TYR A 366 -2.79 -0.83 -11.75
N THR A 367 -3.18 -2.00 -11.26
CA THR A 367 -4.57 -2.43 -11.07
C THR A 367 -4.75 -2.99 -9.67
N ILE A 368 -5.81 -2.58 -8.96
CA ILE A 368 -6.25 -3.19 -7.70
C ILE A 368 -7.67 -3.70 -7.90
N SER A 369 -7.93 -4.92 -7.47
CA SER A 369 -9.25 -5.56 -7.48
C SER A 369 -9.61 -6.04 -6.09
N ALA A 370 -10.86 -5.85 -5.70
CA ALA A 370 -11.39 -6.33 -4.42
C ALA A 370 -11.26 -7.86 -4.25
N THR A 371 -11.23 -8.61 -5.35
CA THR A 371 -11.20 -10.08 -5.32
C THR A 371 -10.01 -10.71 -6.02
N SER A 372 -9.31 -9.95 -6.88
CA SER A 372 -8.26 -10.52 -7.75
C SER A 372 -6.84 -10.14 -7.35
N GLY A 373 -6.68 -9.23 -6.39
CA GLY A 373 -5.38 -8.75 -5.92
C GLY A 373 -4.87 -7.52 -6.67
N VAL A 374 -3.55 -7.39 -6.76
CA VAL A 374 -2.85 -6.22 -7.30
C VAL A 374 -1.97 -6.59 -8.48
N LYS A 375 -1.86 -5.70 -9.47
CA LYS A 375 -0.92 -5.81 -10.58
C LYS A 375 -0.18 -4.48 -10.72
N PHE A 376 1.13 -4.49 -10.59
CA PHE A 376 1.97 -3.33 -10.94
C PHE A 376 2.40 -3.44 -12.41
N LYS A 377 2.57 -2.32 -13.11
CA LYS A 377 2.92 -2.32 -14.54
C LYS A 377 4.29 -1.69 -14.78
N SER A 378 5.21 -2.44 -15.37
CA SER A 378 6.62 -2.01 -15.58
C SER A 378 6.70 -0.78 -16.49
N ARG A 379 5.79 -0.70 -17.48
CA ARG A 379 5.70 0.42 -18.43
C ARG A 379 5.66 1.78 -17.75
N ALA A 380 4.93 1.92 -16.64
CA ALA A 380 4.85 3.19 -15.92
C ALA A 380 6.17 3.54 -15.22
N VAL A 381 6.90 2.55 -14.72
CA VAL A 381 8.25 2.75 -14.14
C VAL A 381 9.18 3.30 -15.20
N HIS A 382 9.22 2.68 -16.39
CA HIS A 382 10.03 3.16 -17.51
C HIS A 382 9.61 4.56 -17.98
N ALA A 383 8.30 4.86 -18.02
CA ALA A 383 7.83 6.19 -18.36
C ALA A 383 8.31 7.25 -17.35
N ALA A 384 8.38 6.92 -16.07
CA ALA A 384 8.91 7.80 -15.03
C ALA A 384 10.44 7.95 -15.08
N GLU A 385 11.19 6.90 -15.46
CA GLU A 385 12.65 6.99 -15.67
C GLU A 385 12.98 7.97 -16.79
N VAL A 386 12.25 7.89 -17.90
CA VAL A 386 12.42 8.82 -19.04
C VAL A 386 12.07 10.26 -18.64
N ALA A 387 11.03 10.45 -17.84
CA ALA A 387 10.64 11.78 -17.34
C ALA A 387 11.67 12.39 -16.38
N GLY A 388 12.41 11.58 -15.63
CA GLY A 388 13.43 12.02 -14.67
C GLY A 388 14.83 12.22 -15.26
N ALA A 389 15.14 11.61 -16.42
CA ALA A 389 16.48 11.63 -17.02
C ALA A 389 16.97 13.00 -17.55
N GLY A 390 16.10 14.02 -17.58
CA GLY A 390 16.41 15.35 -18.10
C GLY A 390 16.78 16.42 -17.07
N ALA A 391 16.76 16.11 -15.76
CA ALA A 391 17.11 17.06 -14.71
C ALA A 391 18.54 16.79 -14.21
N ASP A 392 19.43 17.79 -14.33
CA ASP A 392 20.85 17.70 -13.95
C ASP A 392 21.05 17.04 -12.57
N SER A 393 21.59 15.83 -12.61
CA SER A 393 21.70 14.88 -11.49
C SER A 393 22.90 15.17 -10.58
N ASP A 394 23.04 16.41 -10.11
CA ASP A 394 24.05 16.83 -9.12
C ASP A 394 23.47 16.95 -7.70
N ARG A 395 22.23 16.51 -7.46
CA ARG A 395 21.62 16.48 -6.12
C ARG A 395 21.85 15.13 -5.45
N ASP A 396 22.50 15.19 -4.29
CA ASP A 396 22.98 14.08 -3.48
C ASP A 396 21.93 12.97 -3.21
N GLY A 397 22.22 11.77 -3.71
CA GLY A 397 22.15 10.49 -3.00
C GLY A 397 20.81 9.85 -2.61
N GLU A 398 19.75 10.60 -2.30
CA GLU A 398 18.53 10.05 -1.67
C GLU A 398 17.22 10.36 -2.41
N GLU A 399 17.18 11.35 -3.30
CA GLU A 399 15.95 11.80 -3.97
C GLU A 399 15.63 11.10 -5.30
N ASN A 400 16.51 10.24 -5.81
CA ASN A 400 16.39 9.70 -7.18
C ASN A 400 15.54 8.41 -7.29
N ASP A 401 14.78 8.03 -6.26
CA ASP A 401 13.88 6.89 -6.38
C ASP A 401 12.73 7.22 -7.34
N ASN A 402 12.51 6.31 -8.28
CA ASN A 402 11.48 6.43 -9.30
C ASN A 402 10.11 6.67 -8.63
N CYS A 403 9.42 7.73 -9.05
CA CYS A 403 8.17 8.14 -8.40
C CYS A 403 7.07 7.06 -8.42
N VAL A 404 7.06 6.20 -9.43
CA VAL A 404 6.14 5.05 -9.55
C VAL A 404 6.52 3.97 -8.55
N ARG A 405 7.82 3.68 -8.38
CA ARG A 405 8.29 2.73 -7.35
C ARG A 405 7.94 3.23 -5.94
N ARG A 406 8.12 4.52 -5.68
CA ARG A 406 7.70 5.18 -4.43
C ARG A 406 6.19 5.07 -4.20
N ALA A 407 5.37 5.39 -5.20
CA ALA A 407 3.92 5.30 -5.12
C ALA A 407 3.42 3.85 -4.93
N ASN A 408 4.05 2.88 -5.60
CA ASN A 408 3.76 1.46 -5.44
C ASN A 408 4.09 0.97 -4.02
N ARG A 409 5.20 1.44 -3.45
CA ARG A 409 5.58 1.15 -2.06
C ARG A 409 4.57 1.73 -1.06
N ASP A 410 4.18 3.00 -1.26
CA ASP A 410 3.16 3.66 -0.46
C ASP A 410 1.82 2.89 -0.47
N LEU A 411 1.48 2.34 -1.63
CA LEU A 411 0.30 1.50 -1.79
C LEU A 411 0.41 0.19 -0.97
N LEU A 412 1.55 -0.49 -1.02
CA LEU A 412 1.78 -1.70 -0.22
C LEU A 412 1.77 -1.41 1.29
N LEU A 413 2.32 -0.28 1.72
CA LEU A 413 2.24 0.16 3.12
C LEU A 413 0.80 0.40 3.57
N ALA A 414 -0.03 0.99 2.71
CA ALA A 414 -1.46 1.17 2.99
C ALA A 414 -2.19 -0.18 3.13
N PHE A 415 -1.80 -1.20 2.35
CA PHE A 415 -2.35 -2.55 2.50
C PHE A 415 -1.97 -3.20 3.83
N ILE A 416 -0.72 -3.04 4.27
CA ILE A 416 -0.25 -3.52 5.57
C ILE A 416 -1.01 -2.83 6.71
N ASP A 417 -1.17 -1.50 6.63
CA ASP A 417 -1.92 -0.73 7.63
C ASP A 417 -3.39 -1.17 7.68
N TYR A 418 -4.01 -1.44 6.54
CA TYR A 418 -5.38 -1.95 6.47
C TYR A 418 -5.50 -3.35 7.07
N ALA A 419 -4.59 -4.26 6.73
CA ALA A 419 -4.57 -5.62 7.28
C ALA A 419 -4.48 -5.63 8.81
N ARG A 420 -3.69 -4.71 9.38
CA ARG A 420 -3.61 -4.49 10.84
C ARG A 420 -4.93 -4.01 11.44
N CYS A 421 -5.59 -3.04 10.80
CA CYS A 421 -6.85 -2.50 11.29
C CYS A 421 -7.99 -3.53 11.23
N GLU A 422 -8.06 -4.33 10.16
CA GLU A 422 -9.04 -5.42 10.05
C GLU A 422 -8.84 -6.48 11.13
N ALA A 423 -7.60 -6.85 11.43
CA ALA A 423 -7.29 -7.81 12.49
C ALA A 423 -7.85 -7.35 13.84
N ASN A 424 -7.55 -6.11 14.22
CA ASN A 424 -8.02 -5.52 15.47
C ASN A 424 -9.56 -5.38 15.53
N GLY A 425 -10.20 -5.21 14.37
CA GLY A 425 -11.67 -5.17 14.27
C GLY A 425 -12.35 -6.53 14.38
N ARG A 426 -11.66 -7.62 14.02
CA ARG A 426 -12.17 -9.00 14.14
C ARG A 426 -12.05 -9.57 15.55
N ASP A 427 -11.10 -9.07 16.34
CA ASP A 427 -10.89 -9.49 17.74
C ASP A 427 -11.79 -8.74 18.74
N ALA A 428 -12.66 -7.84 18.28
CA ALA A 428 -13.69 -7.24 19.13
C ALA A 428 -14.73 -8.32 19.49
N PRO A 429 -14.92 -8.67 20.78
CA PRO A 429 -15.94 -9.64 21.15
C PRO A 429 -17.30 -9.10 20.71
N SER A 430 -18.02 -9.90 19.93
CA SER A 430 -19.43 -9.66 19.64
C SER A 430 -20.19 -9.70 20.96
N THR A 431 -20.39 -8.54 21.58
CA THR A 431 -21.31 -8.38 22.69
C THR A 431 -22.72 -8.51 22.12
N THR A 432 -23.23 -9.73 22.17
CA THR A 432 -24.65 -10.07 22.08
C THR A 432 -25.43 -9.45 23.22
#